data_AF-A0A7C7N574-F1
#
_entry.id   AF-A0A7C7N574-F1
#
_cell.length_a   1.000
_cell.length_b   1.000
_cell.length_c   1.000
_cell.angle_alpha   90.00
_cell.angle_beta   90.00
_cell.angle_gamma   90.00
#
_symmetry.space_group_name_H-M   'P 1'
#
loop_
_entity.id
_entity.type
_entity.pdbx_description
1 polymer ?
#
loop_
_entity_poly.entity_id
_entity_poly.type
_entity_poly.pdbx_seq_one_letter_code
_entity_poly.pdbx_strand_id
1 'polypeptide(L)'
;LFLSNKEATREKGNDSNPNPTTSQVIYLDNVDALNQTLQKKLFASLSSDETEEQRLLPSRLYISSSKNLDELSKQNLFSLDLLKIFSNTTISVPSLRENPTIIPVLIRNHLEKVSQKDGPPSPEVDSVALETLCRYHWPENIRELHSVLDRILAVAPSQNSITLSQIPPEISQPKTQPRKIKFNKFNYFQQRTLKRSVVLYGSGLHKGLKTGLILQPLPPESGIIFSHISSEQTIPALLENIISTNYSTTLHKGRASVATIEHIMAVLHMYRITNLLVKVGDEVPVMDGSSKDFCELIEDGGIEEQDESYQELIIDKKYTFGSQKKGAPYISIEPSDTFKVSYHMEYPAPIGTMDHTFEYVDSENFKKEIAPARTFGFMEDIAQLTKMGFASGGNLDNFILLGDGKVINTELRFENEFPRHKILDVLGDFYLLGKPIRGHIRANKSGHTQNIGLLKTLVNAGI
;
A
#
# COMPACT_ATOMS: atom_id res chain seq x y z
N LEU A 1 0.43 18.54 28.99
CA LEU A 1 0.16 19.97 29.21
C LEU A 1 0.61 20.34 30.63
N PHE A 2 1.69 21.10 30.80
CA PHE A 2 1.91 22.17 31.79
C PHE A 2 3.38 22.66 31.73
N LEU A 3 3.56 23.94 32.04
CA LEU A 3 4.77 24.77 31.92
C LEU A 3 5.75 24.53 33.08
N SER A 4 7.06 24.60 32.80
CA SER A 4 8.08 24.92 33.81
C SER A 4 9.12 25.86 33.22
N ASN A 5 9.19 27.05 33.81
CA ASN A 5 10.18 28.10 33.57
C ASN A 5 11.51 27.72 34.24
N LYS A 6 12.62 27.86 33.52
CA LYS A 6 13.90 28.23 34.14
C LYS A 6 14.53 29.37 33.34
N GLU A 7 14.67 30.49 34.03
CA GLU A 7 15.40 31.67 33.61
C GLU A 7 16.89 31.34 33.43
N ALA A 8 17.50 31.89 32.39
CA ALA A 8 18.94 32.06 32.31
C ALA A 8 19.24 33.51 31.88
N THR A 9 20.07 34.13 32.71
CA THR A 9 20.52 35.51 32.78
C THR A 9 21.20 36.02 31.51
N ARG A 10 20.91 37.29 31.16
CA ARG A 10 21.57 38.06 30.10
C ARG A 10 22.98 38.48 30.52
N GLU A 11 23.99 38.11 29.74
CA GLU A 11 25.21 38.92 29.58
C GLU A 11 25.31 39.41 28.13
N LYS A 12 25.60 40.71 28.00
CA LYS A 12 25.68 41.43 26.72
C LYS A 12 27.08 41.25 26.12
N GLY A 13 27.13 40.68 24.92
CA GLY A 13 28.27 40.80 23.99
C GLY A 13 27.72 40.95 22.58
N ASN A 14 28.01 42.10 21.95
CA ASN A 14 27.59 42.45 20.60
C ASN A 14 28.13 41.43 19.58
N ASP A 15 27.24 40.71 18.89
CA ASP A 15 27.39 40.51 17.46
C ASP A 15 26.04 40.21 16.77
N SER A 16 26.01 40.55 15.50
CA SER A 16 24.88 40.67 14.58
C SER A 16 23.99 39.42 14.37
N ASN A 17 22.72 39.69 14.01
CA ASN A 17 21.59 38.81 13.62
C ASN A 17 20.71 38.17 14.72
N PRO A 18 19.41 38.54 14.83
CA PRO A 18 18.45 37.82 15.66
C PRO A 18 17.83 36.68 14.83
N ASN A 19 18.40 35.47 14.88
CA ASN A 19 17.62 34.29 14.52
C ASN A 19 16.74 33.93 15.72
N PRO A 20 15.40 33.92 15.60
CA PRO A 20 14.56 33.40 16.66
C PRO A 20 14.83 31.91 16.73
N THR A 21 15.41 31.43 17.84
CA THR A 21 15.40 30.00 18.19
C THR A 21 13.95 29.59 18.36
N THR A 22 13.30 29.20 17.25
CA THR A 22 11.98 28.60 17.25
C THR A 22 12.07 27.36 18.11
N SER A 23 11.30 27.34 19.20
CA SER A 23 11.11 26.16 20.03
C SER A 23 10.48 25.07 19.17
N GLN A 24 11.29 24.23 18.52
CA GLN A 24 10.80 23.16 17.66
C GLN A 24 10.12 22.12 18.56
N VAL A 25 8.83 21.94 18.33
CA VAL A 25 8.07 20.84 18.91
C VAL A 25 8.04 19.73 17.88
N ILE A 26 8.54 18.55 18.22
CA ILE A 26 8.48 17.38 17.34
C ILE A 26 7.43 16.42 17.91
N TYR A 27 6.58 15.90 17.03
CA TYR A 27 5.65 14.82 17.32
C TYR A 27 6.08 13.60 16.51
N LEU A 28 6.46 12.51 17.18
CA LEU A 28 6.73 11.23 16.53
C LEU A 28 5.51 10.33 16.75
N ASP A 29 4.82 10.06 15.65
CA ASP A 29 3.68 9.16 15.66
C ASP A 29 4.14 7.70 15.58
N ASN A 30 3.48 6.80 16.30
CA ASN A 30 3.67 5.34 16.23
C ASN A 30 5.13 4.89 16.45
N VAL A 31 5.74 5.33 17.55
CA VAL A 31 7.13 4.96 17.86
C VAL A 31 7.32 3.45 18.06
N ASP A 32 6.26 2.71 18.38
CA ASP A 32 6.24 1.24 18.43
C ASP A 32 6.61 0.56 17.10
N ALA A 33 6.47 1.26 15.98
CA ALA A 33 6.78 0.74 14.65
C ALA A 33 8.27 0.86 14.27
N LEU A 34 9.10 1.52 15.08
CA LEU A 34 10.52 1.68 14.81
C LEU A 34 11.24 0.33 14.88
N ASN A 35 12.12 0.03 13.92
CA ASN A 35 13.00 -1.15 14.00
C ASN A 35 14.18 -0.92 14.98
N GLN A 36 14.87 -1.98 15.40
CA GLN A 36 15.95 -1.89 16.39
C GLN A 36 17.08 -0.92 15.99
N THR A 37 17.41 -0.79 14.70
CA THR A 37 18.44 0.14 14.22
C THR A 37 18.00 1.60 14.39
N LEU A 38 16.75 1.91 14.03
CA LEU A 38 16.18 3.25 14.22
C LEU A 38 15.97 3.56 15.69
N GLN A 39 15.57 2.57 16.49
CA GLN A 39 15.49 2.70 17.94
C GLN A 39 16.86 3.05 18.55
N LYS A 40 17.94 2.39 18.12
CA LYS A 40 19.32 2.70 18.54
C LYS A 40 19.75 4.11 18.13
N LYS A 41 19.44 4.53 16.90
CA LYS A 41 19.74 5.89 16.41
C LYS A 41 18.95 6.96 17.16
N LEU A 42 17.67 6.71 17.40
CA LEU A 42 16.80 7.60 18.17
C LEU A 42 17.31 7.71 19.61
N PHE A 43 17.66 6.58 20.23
CA PHE A 43 18.25 6.57 21.56
C PHE A 43 19.56 7.36 21.60
N ALA A 44 20.50 7.11 20.68
CA ALA A 44 21.75 7.85 20.59
C ALA A 44 21.52 9.37 20.42
N SER A 45 20.51 9.77 19.64
CA SER A 45 20.15 11.17 19.46
C SER A 45 19.47 11.80 20.69
N LEU A 46 18.80 11.02 21.53
CA LEU A 46 18.13 11.48 22.75
C LEU A 46 19.02 11.39 24.00
N SER A 47 20.09 10.60 23.94
CA SER A 47 21.01 10.31 25.06
C SER A 47 22.42 10.88 24.87
N SER A 48 22.70 11.58 23.77
CA SER A 48 24.01 12.22 23.57
C SER A 48 24.22 13.34 24.58
N ASP A 49 25.06 13.09 25.58
CA ASP A 49 25.60 14.12 26.45
C ASP A 49 26.66 14.94 25.69
N GLU A 50 26.44 16.26 25.67
CA GLU A 50 27.42 17.31 25.43
C GLU A 50 28.40 17.14 24.24
N THR A 51 27.95 17.45 23.02
CA THR A 51 28.85 17.94 21.94
C THR A 51 28.15 18.99 21.08
N GLU A 52 28.94 19.86 20.44
CA GLU A 52 28.61 21.17 19.84
C GLU A 52 27.49 21.19 18.75
N GLU A 53 26.86 20.05 18.41
CA GLU A 53 25.75 19.95 17.46
C GLU A 53 24.36 20.29 18.05
N GLN A 54 24.32 21.05 19.15
CA GLN A 54 23.10 21.39 19.90
C GLN A 54 22.15 22.41 19.19
N ARG A 55 22.14 22.50 17.87
CA ARG A 55 21.21 23.39 17.13
C ARG A 55 19.96 22.71 16.57
N LEU A 56 19.75 21.40 16.79
CA LEU A 56 18.63 20.68 16.16
C LEU A 56 17.78 19.81 17.09
N LEU A 57 18.04 19.75 18.41
CA LEU A 57 17.16 19.00 19.31
C LEU A 57 15.91 19.82 19.66
N PRO A 58 14.71 19.23 19.55
CA PRO A 58 13.46 19.94 19.80
C PRO A 58 13.34 20.30 21.29
N SER A 59 12.78 21.47 21.58
CA SER A 59 12.51 21.90 22.96
C SER A 59 11.40 21.08 23.63
N ARG A 60 10.57 20.38 22.83
CA ARG A 60 9.55 19.43 23.30
C ARG A 60 9.39 18.29 22.31
N LEU A 61 9.42 17.06 22.81
CA LEU A 61 9.13 15.86 22.05
C LEU A 61 7.81 15.26 22.55
N TYR A 62 6.86 15.08 21.64
CA TYR A 62 5.66 14.30 21.86
C TYR A 62 5.78 13.00 21.08
N ILE A 63 5.29 11.93 21.67
CA ILE A 63 5.39 10.58 21.12
C ILE A 63 4.05 9.90 21.33
N SER A 64 3.58 9.21 20.29
CA SER A 64 2.42 8.35 20.38
C SER A 64 2.82 6.92 20.11
N SER A 65 2.02 6.00 20.65
CA SER A 65 2.13 4.60 20.31
C SER A 65 0.73 4.02 20.17
N SER A 66 0.57 3.17 19.16
CA SER A 66 -0.66 2.41 18.94
C SER A 66 -0.71 1.11 19.76
N LYS A 67 0.41 0.73 20.38
CA LYS A 67 0.62 -0.52 21.12
C LYS A 67 1.18 -0.24 22.50
N ASN A 68 1.07 -1.21 23.40
CA ASN A 68 1.67 -1.11 24.71
C ASN A 68 3.20 -1.31 24.61
N LEU A 69 3.97 -0.23 24.82
CA LEU A 69 5.44 -0.27 24.72
C LEU A 69 6.08 -1.18 25.79
N ASP A 70 5.47 -1.32 26.97
CA ASP A 70 5.94 -2.26 28.00
C ASP A 70 5.80 -3.72 27.55
N GLU A 71 4.70 -4.06 26.86
CA GLU A 71 4.50 -5.40 26.28
C GLU A 71 5.48 -5.67 25.15
N LEU A 72 5.70 -4.69 24.26
CA LEU A 72 6.68 -4.82 23.17
C LEU A 72 8.11 -4.95 23.69
N SER A 73 8.43 -4.29 24.79
CA SER A 73 9.75 -4.41 25.41
C SER A 73 9.98 -5.77 26.06
N LYS A 74 8.95 -6.35 26.71
CA LYS A 74 8.99 -7.74 27.22
C LYS A 74 9.23 -8.78 26.11
N GLN A 75 8.80 -8.47 24.88
CA GLN A 75 8.98 -9.32 23.70
C GLN A 75 10.30 -9.05 22.94
N ASN A 76 11.18 -8.18 23.45
CA ASN A 76 12.41 -7.72 22.78
C ASN A 76 12.18 -7.02 21.42
N LEU A 77 10.96 -6.54 21.17
CA LEU A 77 10.61 -5.77 19.97
C LEU A 77 10.83 -4.27 20.16
N PHE A 78 10.89 -3.80 21.42
CA PHE A 78 11.12 -2.40 21.76
C PHE A 78 12.22 -2.22 22.80
N SER A 79 13.12 -1.27 22.55
CA SER A 79 14.28 -0.98 23.37
C SER A 79 13.88 -0.56 24.79
N LEU A 80 14.40 -1.29 25.77
CA LEU A 80 14.26 -0.94 27.18
C LEU A 80 14.80 0.45 27.49
N ASP A 81 15.83 0.89 26.76
CA ASP A 81 16.47 2.18 27.01
C ASP A 81 15.63 3.34 26.47
N LEU A 82 14.94 3.16 25.33
CA LEU A 82 13.94 4.13 24.87
C LEU A 82 12.70 4.14 25.77
N LEU A 83 12.24 2.96 26.20
CA LEU A 83 11.07 2.85 27.09
C LEU A 83 11.28 3.67 28.37
N LYS A 84 12.48 3.62 28.97
CA LYS A 84 12.83 4.43 30.15
C LYS A 84 12.80 5.94 29.88
N ILE A 85 13.21 6.38 28.69
CA ILE A 85 13.13 7.80 28.31
C ILE A 85 11.66 8.21 28.17
N PHE A 86 10.82 7.34 27.61
CA PHE A 86 9.41 7.63 27.29
C PHE A 86 8.47 7.51 28.49
N SER A 87 8.84 6.74 29.50
CA SER A 87 7.99 6.43 30.66
C SER A 87 7.76 7.59 31.64
N ASN A 88 8.54 8.68 31.54
CA ASN A 88 8.48 9.75 32.55
C ASN A 88 7.15 10.52 32.57
N THR A 89 6.42 10.60 31.45
CA THR A 89 5.10 11.25 31.37
C THR A 89 4.21 10.63 30.29
N THR A 90 3.80 9.38 30.47
CA THR A 90 2.89 8.69 29.54
C THR A 90 1.42 8.97 29.89
N ILE A 91 0.62 9.38 28.90
CA ILE A 91 -0.85 9.49 29.04
C ILE A 91 -1.46 8.31 28.30
N SER A 92 -2.14 7.42 29.04
CA SER A 92 -2.89 6.32 28.44
C SER A 92 -4.26 6.81 28.00
N VAL A 93 -4.55 6.72 26.70
CA VAL A 93 -5.88 6.99 26.15
C VAL A 93 -6.57 5.64 25.94
N PRO A 94 -7.57 5.29 26.75
CA PRO A 94 -8.28 4.02 26.59
C PRO A 94 -9.10 4.04 25.30
N SER A 95 -9.34 2.85 24.74
CA SER A 95 -10.25 2.69 23.61
C SER A 95 -11.72 2.87 24.02
N LEU A 96 -12.62 3.19 23.08
CA LEU A 96 -14.05 3.32 23.39
C LEU A 96 -14.67 2.06 24.00
N ARG A 97 -14.20 0.87 23.61
CA ARG A 97 -14.61 -0.41 24.22
C ARG A 97 -14.23 -0.53 25.70
N GLU A 98 -13.11 0.09 26.10
CA GLU A 98 -12.59 0.05 27.48
C GLU A 98 -13.26 1.12 28.35
N ASN A 99 -13.82 2.16 27.73
CA ASN A 99 -14.57 3.21 28.43
C ASN A 99 -15.85 3.61 27.67
N PRO A 100 -16.87 2.73 27.60
CA PRO A 100 -18.10 3.04 26.87
C PRO A 100 -18.88 4.20 27.50
N THR A 101 -18.62 4.54 28.77
CA THR A 101 -19.28 5.65 29.47
C THR A 101 -18.95 7.02 28.88
N ILE A 102 -17.87 7.13 28.09
CA ILE A 102 -17.48 8.36 27.39
C ILE A 102 -18.26 8.57 26.08
N ILE A 103 -18.82 7.49 25.50
CA ILE A 103 -19.50 7.50 24.19
C ILE A 103 -20.66 8.52 24.15
N PRO A 104 -21.56 8.59 25.16
CA PRO A 104 -22.63 9.59 25.17
C PRO A 104 -22.13 11.04 25.17
N VAL A 105 -20.99 11.31 25.83
CA VAL A 105 -20.39 12.65 25.88
C VAL A 105 -19.78 13.00 24.52
N LEU A 106 -19.09 12.06 23.88
CA LEU A 106 -18.52 12.24 22.55
C LEU A 106 -19.58 12.47 21.49
N ILE A 107 -20.68 11.70 21.52
CA ILE A 107 -21.81 11.88 20.60
C ILE A 107 -22.40 13.28 20.76
N ARG A 108 -22.70 13.69 22.01
CA ARG A 108 -23.24 15.03 22.30
C ARG A 108 -22.34 16.13 21.77
N ASN A 109 -21.05 16.07 22.10
CA ASN A 109 -20.07 17.07 21.66
C ASN A 109 -19.96 17.15 20.14
N HIS A 110 -20.01 16.00 19.45
CA HIS A 110 -19.96 15.95 17.98
C HIS A 110 -21.22 16.55 17.36
N LEU A 111 -22.41 16.17 17.85
CA LEU A 111 -23.69 16.70 17.36
C LEU A 111 -23.84 18.22 17.61
N GLU A 112 -23.43 18.71 18.78
CA GLU A 112 -23.40 20.15 19.10
C GLU A 112 -22.45 20.91 18.15
N LYS A 113 -21.27 20.36 17.88
CA LYS A 113 -20.28 20.97 16.99
C LYS A 113 -20.77 21.08 15.54
N VAL A 114 -21.56 20.10 15.09
CA VAL A 114 -22.16 20.11 13.75
C VAL A 114 -23.33 21.10 13.64
N SER A 115 -24.08 21.32 14.73
CA SER A 115 -25.22 22.25 14.77
C SER A 115 -24.83 23.74 14.85
N GLN A 116 -23.62 24.08 15.31
CA GLN A 116 -23.16 25.48 15.48
C GLN A 116 -22.87 26.28 14.17
N LYS A 117 -23.22 25.76 12.99
CA LYS A 117 -23.11 26.46 11.69
C LYS A 117 -24.48 26.53 10.99
N ASP A 118 -25.29 27.53 11.34
CA ASP A 118 -26.55 27.94 10.65
C ASP A 118 -27.54 26.81 10.31
N GLY A 119 -27.52 25.71 11.08
CA GLY A 119 -28.31 24.50 10.83
C GLY A 119 -29.48 24.27 11.80
N PRO A 120 -30.30 23.23 11.59
CA PRO A 120 -31.36 22.83 12.51
C PRO A 120 -30.83 22.49 13.92
N PRO A 121 -31.70 22.50 14.96
CA PRO A 121 -31.32 22.13 16.32
C PRO A 121 -30.67 20.74 16.36
N SER A 122 -29.68 20.55 17.25
CA SER A 122 -28.95 19.29 17.41
C SER A 122 -29.93 18.13 17.67
N PRO A 123 -29.90 17.05 16.88
CA PRO A 123 -30.84 15.95 17.06
C PRO A 123 -30.55 15.22 18.37
N GLU A 124 -31.60 14.88 19.11
CA GLU A 124 -31.48 14.04 20.31
C GLU A 124 -31.32 12.57 19.93
N VAL A 125 -30.46 11.83 20.62
CA VAL A 125 -30.33 10.38 20.39
C VAL A 125 -31.30 9.66 21.31
N ASP A 126 -32.20 8.87 20.73
CA ASP A 126 -33.11 8.03 21.51
C ASP A 126 -32.33 7.05 22.40
N SER A 127 -32.88 6.77 23.57
CA SER A 127 -32.34 5.86 24.58
C SER A 127 -31.91 4.50 24.04
N VAL A 128 -32.70 3.89 23.15
CA VAL A 128 -32.41 2.58 22.54
C VAL A 128 -31.27 2.66 21.52
N ALA A 129 -31.22 3.75 20.74
CA ALA A 129 -30.14 4.00 19.80
C ALA A 129 -28.81 4.27 20.54
N LEU A 130 -28.86 5.06 21.63
CA LEU A 130 -27.71 5.36 22.47
C LEU A 130 -27.14 4.10 23.13
N GLU A 131 -28.01 3.23 23.66
CA GLU A 131 -27.59 1.95 24.23
C GLU A 131 -26.91 1.05 23.18
N THR A 132 -27.46 1.02 21.97
CA THR A 132 -26.89 0.26 20.85
C THR A 132 -25.49 0.78 20.49
N LEU A 133 -25.32 2.10 20.39
CA LEU A 133 -24.03 2.74 20.15
C LEU A 133 -23.03 2.48 21.28
N CYS A 134 -23.47 2.42 22.54
CA CYS A 134 -22.58 2.14 23.68
C CYS A 134 -22.14 0.67 23.77
N ARG A 135 -22.92 -0.27 23.22
CA ARG A 135 -22.63 -1.71 23.21
C ARG A 135 -21.70 -2.12 22.06
N TYR A 136 -21.57 -1.28 21.04
CA TYR A 136 -20.71 -1.56 19.91
C TYR A 136 -19.23 -1.36 20.27
N HIS A 137 -18.35 -2.16 19.66
CA HIS A 137 -16.94 -2.26 20.07
C HIS A 137 -16.05 -1.15 19.50
N TRP A 138 -16.55 -0.39 18.51
CA TRP A 138 -15.85 0.73 17.86
C TRP A 138 -14.39 0.39 17.49
N PRO A 139 -14.14 -0.56 16.55
CA PRO A 139 -12.80 -0.93 16.10
C PRO A 139 -11.91 0.27 15.73
N GLU A 140 -12.42 1.29 15.02
CA GLU A 140 -11.65 2.52 14.73
C GLU A 140 -11.88 3.63 15.76
N ASN A 141 -12.35 3.26 16.96
CA ASN A 141 -12.46 4.14 18.12
C ASN A 141 -13.32 5.38 17.79
N ILE A 142 -12.93 6.58 18.23
CA ILE A 142 -13.65 7.84 17.99
C ILE A 142 -13.87 8.11 16.48
N ARG A 143 -12.98 7.64 15.60
CA ARG A 143 -13.08 7.91 14.16
C ARG A 143 -14.30 7.25 13.52
N GLU A 144 -14.53 5.97 13.81
CA GLU A 144 -15.72 5.26 13.34
C GLU A 144 -16.99 5.83 13.95
N LEU A 145 -16.97 6.14 15.25
CA LEU A 145 -18.10 6.79 15.93
C LEU A 145 -18.53 8.07 15.21
N HIS A 146 -17.58 8.98 14.93
CA HIS A 146 -17.89 10.21 14.20
C HIS A 146 -18.36 9.94 12.77
N SER A 147 -17.73 9.02 12.04
CA SER A 147 -18.13 8.69 10.67
C SER A 147 -19.55 8.13 10.58
N VAL A 148 -19.96 7.30 11.55
CA VAL A 148 -21.32 6.77 11.65
C VAL A 148 -22.32 7.90 11.93
N LEU A 149 -22.00 8.80 12.87
CA LEU A 149 -22.86 9.95 13.17
C LEU A 149 -23.00 10.88 11.94
N ASP A 150 -21.91 11.18 11.24
CA ASP A 150 -21.93 12.01 10.04
C ASP A 150 -22.80 11.40 8.94
N ARG A 151 -22.74 10.07 8.77
CA ARG A 151 -23.59 9.33 7.83
C ARG A 151 -25.07 9.40 8.21
N ILE A 152 -25.40 9.23 9.50
CA ILE A 152 -26.77 9.34 10.01
C ILE A 152 -27.32 10.74 9.72
N LEU A 153 -26.53 11.79 9.99
CA LEU A 153 -26.92 13.18 9.75
C LEU A 153 -27.11 13.49 8.25
N ALA A 154 -26.30 12.89 7.38
CA ALA A 154 -26.40 13.10 5.93
C ALA A 154 -27.68 12.52 5.31
N VAL A 155 -28.23 11.44 5.87
CA VAL A 155 -29.40 10.72 5.34
C VAL A 155 -30.73 11.31 5.82
N ALA A 156 -30.75 12.01 6.96
CA ALA A 156 -31.97 12.58 7.54
C ALA A 156 -31.76 14.00 8.11
N PRO A 157 -31.45 15.01 7.28
CA PRO A 157 -31.08 16.36 7.73
C PRO A 157 -32.19 17.18 8.43
N SER A 158 -33.44 16.70 8.47
CA SER A 158 -34.62 17.43 8.98
C SER A 158 -35.31 16.79 10.18
N GLN A 159 -34.70 15.79 10.83
CA GLN A 159 -35.30 15.10 11.98
C GLN A 159 -34.67 15.53 13.31
N ASN A 160 -35.52 15.79 14.31
CA ASN A 160 -35.11 16.21 15.66
C ASN A 160 -34.56 15.05 16.52
N SER A 161 -34.58 13.80 16.04
CA SER A 161 -34.12 12.66 16.84
C SER A 161 -33.47 11.54 16.01
N ILE A 162 -32.37 10.97 16.50
CA ILE A 162 -31.72 9.75 15.99
C ILE A 162 -32.34 8.54 16.67
N THR A 163 -32.96 7.66 15.88
CA THR A 163 -33.66 6.45 16.33
C THR A 163 -32.96 5.17 15.88
N LEU A 164 -33.31 4.02 16.45
CA LEU A 164 -32.67 2.73 16.16
C LEU A 164 -32.71 2.36 14.66
N SER A 165 -33.76 2.74 13.93
CA SER A 165 -33.88 2.45 12.49
C SER A 165 -32.83 3.16 11.63
N GLN A 166 -32.19 4.20 12.17
CA GLN A 166 -31.14 4.96 11.51
C GLN A 166 -29.74 4.49 11.89
N ILE A 167 -29.63 3.69 12.97
CA ILE A 167 -28.36 3.07 13.33
C ILE A 167 -28.06 1.98 12.30
N PRO A 168 -26.88 2.02 11.64
CA PRO A 168 -26.48 1.02 10.67
C PRO A 168 -26.72 -0.41 11.20
N PRO A 169 -27.30 -1.32 10.39
CA PRO A 169 -27.68 -2.66 10.84
C PRO A 169 -26.50 -3.48 11.38
N GLU A 170 -25.28 -3.15 10.97
CA GLU A 170 -24.02 -3.73 11.45
C GLU A 170 -23.75 -3.43 12.93
N ILE A 171 -24.27 -2.30 13.43
CA ILE A 171 -24.18 -1.86 14.84
C ILE A 171 -25.43 -2.33 15.61
N SER A 172 -26.59 -2.40 14.94
CA SER A 172 -27.88 -2.75 15.55
C SER A 172 -28.12 -4.25 15.78
N GLN A 173 -27.40 -5.15 15.09
CA GLN A 173 -27.62 -6.59 15.21
C GLN A 173 -26.51 -7.28 16.02
N PRO A 174 -26.82 -7.98 17.14
CA PRO A 174 -25.89 -8.97 17.67
C PRO A 174 -25.69 -10.05 16.60
N LYS A 175 -24.43 -10.37 16.25
CA LYS A 175 -24.07 -11.37 15.23
C LYS A 175 -24.72 -12.74 15.50
N THR A 176 -25.97 -12.94 15.09
CA THR A 176 -26.58 -14.25 14.91
C THR A 176 -26.15 -14.80 13.55
N GLN A 177 -25.53 -15.97 13.59
CA GLN A 177 -24.98 -16.72 12.46
C GLN A 177 -25.91 -16.70 11.23
N PRO A 178 -25.36 -16.56 10.01
CA PRO A 178 -26.19 -16.47 8.81
C PRO A 178 -26.95 -17.78 8.56
N ARG A 179 -28.27 -17.64 8.44
CA ARG A 179 -29.21 -18.65 7.92
C ARG A 179 -28.69 -19.17 6.58
N LYS A 180 -28.53 -20.50 6.48
CA LYS A 180 -28.22 -21.21 5.22
C LYS A 180 -29.31 -20.94 4.18
N ILE A 181 -29.05 -20.00 3.28
CA ILE A 181 -29.71 -19.94 1.99
C ILE A 181 -28.80 -20.66 1.01
N LYS A 182 -29.34 -21.65 0.29
CA LYS A 182 -28.63 -22.35 -0.78
C LYS A 182 -28.46 -21.39 -1.96
N PHE A 183 -27.35 -20.67 -1.99
CA PHE A 183 -26.86 -19.96 -3.17
C PHE A 183 -25.67 -20.71 -3.76
N ASN A 184 -25.62 -20.79 -5.10
CA ASN A 184 -24.47 -21.32 -5.83
C ASN A 184 -23.18 -20.64 -5.30
N LYS A 185 -22.14 -21.44 -5.04
CA LYS A 185 -20.87 -21.07 -4.40
C LYS A 185 -20.24 -19.80 -5.02
N PHE A 186 -20.49 -18.64 -4.44
CA PHE A 186 -19.60 -17.49 -4.58
C PHE A 186 -18.45 -17.69 -3.59
N ASN A 187 -17.22 -17.85 -4.07
CA ASN A 187 -16.04 -17.91 -3.22
C ASN A 187 -15.72 -16.48 -2.78
N TYR A 188 -16.03 -16.16 -1.54
CA TYR A 188 -15.60 -14.93 -0.89
C TYR A 188 -14.20 -15.15 -0.29
N PHE A 189 -13.29 -14.22 -0.54
CA PHE A 189 -11.93 -14.23 0.00
C PHE A 189 -11.81 -13.11 1.02
N GLN A 190 -11.15 -13.36 2.15
CA GLN A 190 -10.83 -12.30 3.10
C GLN A 190 -9.85 -11.31 2.44
N GLN A 191 -10.08 -10.02 2.67
CA GLN A 191 -9.13 -8.98 2.31
C GLN A 191 -7.83 -9.16 3.10
N ARG A 192 -6.73 -8.67 2.55
CA ARG A 192 -5.41 -8.80 3.16
C ARG A 192 -4.64 -7.50 3.14
N THR A 193 -3.88 -7.31 4.21
CA THR A 193 -2.91 -6.23 4.39
C THR A 193 -1.63 -6.81 5.00
N LEU A 194 -0.67 -5.96 5.36
CA LEU A 194 0.52 -6.38 6.11
C LEU A 194 0.30 -6.28 7.62
N LYS A 195 0.93 -7.16 8.42
CA LYS A 195 0.91 -7.05 9.89
C LYS A 195 1.70 -5.86 10.42
N ARG A 196 2.72 -5.43 9.65
CA ARG A 196 3.59 -4.31 9.99
C ARG A 196 4.09 -3.61 8.74
N SER A 197 4.52 -2.36 8.92
CA SER A 197 5.20 -1.64 7.85
C SER A 197 6.57 -2.25 7.57
N VAL A 198 6.98 -2.25 6.31
CA VAL A 198 8.29 -2.73 5.85
C VAL A 198 8.93 -1.75 4.88
N VAL A 199 10.25 -1.76 4.83
CA VAL A 199 11.03 -0.82 4.03
C VAL A 199 12.07 -1.59 3.22
N LEU A 200 12.17 -1.23 1.94
CA LEU A 200 13.19 -1.68 1.02
C LEU A 200 13.89 -0.45 0.43
N TYR A 201 15.18 -0.57 0.14
CA TYR A 201 15.98 0.47 -0.50
C TYR A 201 16.67 -0.12 -1.73
N GLY A 202 16.74 0.67 -2.80
CA GLY A 202 17.47 0.31 -4.01
C GLY A 202 17.61 1.51 -4.95
N SER A 203 17.68 1.23 -6.25
CA SER A 203 17.74 2.24 -7.31
C SER A 203 16.65 1.97 -8.34
N GLY A 204 16.09 3.01 -8.96
CA GLY A 204 15.18 2.87 -10.10
C GLY A 204 15.92 2.37 -11.35
N LEU A 205 15.24 1.63 -12.22
CA LEU A 205 15.82 1.08 -13.47
C LEU A 205 16.10 2.19 -14.49
N HIS A 206 15.15 3.08 -14.68
CA HIS A 206 15.19 4.03 -15.78
C HIS A 206 15.94 5.31 -15.42
N LYS A 207 15.73 5.83 -14.20
CA LYS A 207 16.36 7.07 -13.74
C LYS A 207 17.69 6.84 -13.01
N GLY A 208 17.95 5.62 -12.52
CA GLY A 208 19.17 5.28 -11.76
C GLY A 208 19.27 5.97 -10.40
N LEU A 209 18.24 6.71 -9.99
CA LEU A 209 18.20 7.41 -8.72
C LEU A 209 17.96 6.42 -7.59
N LYS A 210 18.67 6.61 -6.48
CA LYS A 210 18.41 5.90 -5.23
C LYS A 210 16.99 6.21 -4.76
N THR A 211 16.22 5.16 -4.48
CA THR A 211 14.81 5.26 -4.09
C THR A 211 14.53 4.27 -2.96
N GLY A 212 13.58 4.65 -2.11
CA GLY A 212 13.07 3.79 -1.05
C GLY A 212 11.66 3.32 -1.41
N LEU A 213 11.27 2.17 -0.88
CA LEU A 213 9.91 1.64 -0.95
C LEU A 213 9.46 1.35 0.48
N ILE A 214 8.38 1.98 0.92
CA ILE A 214 7.77 1.75 2.22
C ILE A 214 6.38 1.17 1.97
N LEU A 215 6.12 -0.01 2.51
CA LEU A 215 4.80 -0.63 2.46
C LEU A 215 4.15 -0.48 3.83
N GLN A 216 3.00 0.16 3.88
CA GLN A 216 2.25 0.39 5.12
C GLN A 216 0.87 -0.24 5.00
N PRO A 217 0.42 -0.99 6.02
CA PRO A 217 -0.90 -1.59 5.98
C PRO A 217 -1.99 -0.54 5.98
N LEU A 218 -3.06 -0.80 5.21
CA LEU A 218 -4.27 0.00 5.20
C LEU A 218 -5.48 -0.79 5.72
N PRO A 219 -6.52 -0.09 6.23
CA PRO A 219 -7.80 -0.69 6.57
C PRO A 219 -8.50 -1.33 5.35
N PRO A 220 -9.52 -2.17 5.56
CA PRO A 220 -10.33 -2.72 4.48
C PRO A 220 -10.86 -1.68 3.49
N GLU A 221 -11.13 -2.11 2.26
CA GLU A 221 -11.66 -1.29 1.16
C GLU A 221 -10.77 -0.12 0.71
N SER A 222 -9.54 -0.03 1.21
CA SER A 222 -8.60 1.02 0.81
C SER A 222 -8.03 0.80 -0.60
N GLY A 223 -7.87 -0.47 -0.99
CA GLY A 223 -7.17 -0.83 -2.23
C GLY A 223 -5.65 -0.63 -2.13
N ILE A 224 -4.97 -0.74 -3.26
CA ILE A 224 -3.55 -0.41 -3.38
C ILE A 224 -3.41 1.06 -3.75
N ILE A 225 -2.69 1.82 -2.91
CA ILE A 225 -2.51 3.26 -3.06
C ILE A 225 -1.02 3.55 -3.10
N PHE A 226 -0.55 4.23 -4.14
CA PHE A 226 0.79 4.76 -4.21
C PHE A 226 0.85 6.18 -3.64
N SER A 227 1.99 6.58 -3.08
CA SER A 227 2.24 7.96 -2.68
C SER A 227 3.73 8.29 -2.78
N HIS A 228 4.06 9.54 -3.05
CA HIS A 228 5.47 9.94 -3.10
C HIS A 228 6.03 10.08 -1.67
N ILE A 229 7.25 9.61 -1.39
CA ILE A 229 7.84 9.68 -0.03
C ILE A 229 7.88 11.11 0.54
N SER A 230 8.06 12.12 -0.32
CA SER A 230 8.12 13.52 0.08
C SER A 230 6.77 14.26 0.06
N SER A 231 5.65 13.60 -0.27
CA SER A 231 4.35 14.26 -0.37
C SER A 231 3.21 13.38 0.12
N GLU A 232 2.16 13.99 0.68
CA GLU A 232 0.94 13.27 1.05
C GLU A 232 -0.01 13.03 -0.15
N GLN A 233 0.40 13.36 -1.39
CA GLN A 233 -0.43 13.08 -2.56
C GLN A 233 -0.46 11.59 -2.87
N THR A 234 -1.66 11.04 -3.02
CA THR A 234 -1.91 9.61 -3.24
C THR A 234 -2.41 9.35 -4.67
N ILE A 235 -2.00 8.22 -5.23
CA ILE A 235 -2.40 7.71 -6.54
C ILE A 235 -2.95 6.29 -6.35
N PRO A 236 -4.28 6.08 -6.40
CA PRO A 236 -4.84 4.74 -6.41
C PRO A 236 -4.32 3.94 -7.62
N ALA A 237 -3.93 2.68 -7.41
CA ALA A 237 -3.42 1.78 -8.45
C ALA A 237 -4.56 1.24 -9.32
N LEU A 238 -5.20 2.13 -10.07
CA LEU A 238 -6.35 1.87 -10.93
C LEU A 238 -6.06 2.31 -12.35
N LEU A 239 -6.73 1.68 -13.33
CA LEU A 239 -6.56 1.97 -14.77
C LEU A 239 -6.71 3.45 -15.14
N GLU A 240 -7.59 4.18 -14.46
CA GLU A 240 -7.84 5.61 -14.69
C GLU A 240 -6.61 6.49 -14.44
N ASN A 241 -5.67 6.03 -13.61
CA ASN A 241 -4.48 6.76 -13.22
C ASN A 241 -3.25 6.39 -14.08
N ILE A 242 -3.40 5.55 -15.11
CA ILE A 242 -2.29 5.17 -16.00
C ILE A 242 -2.05 6.28 -17.03
N ILE A 243 -0.82 6.81 -17.07
CA ILE A 243 -0.41 7.86 -18.03
C ILE A 243 0.48 7.34 -19.16
N SER A 244 1.22 6.26 -18.92
CA SER A 244 2.16 5.69 -19.90
C SER A 244 2.26 4.17 -19.73
N THR A 245 2.46 3.50 -20.87
CA THR A 245 2.84 2.09 -20.98
C THR A 245 4.13 1.91 -21.79
N ASN A 246 4.86 3.00 -22.04
CA ASN A 246 6.11 2.98 -22.78
C ASN A 246 7.21 2.44 -21.85
N TYR A 247 7.67 1.23 -22.12
CA TYR A 247 8.73 0.51 -21.40
C TYR A 247 8.40 0.08 -19.96
N SER A 248 7.48 0.76 -19.26
CA SER A 248 6.94 0.35 -17.96
C SER A 248 5.51 0.89 -17.75
N THR A 249 4.82 0.39 -16.72
CA THR A 249 3.52 0.94 -16.32
C THR A 249 3.72 2.10 -15.35
N THR A 250 3.21 3.28 -15.72
CA THR A 250 3.36 4.51 -14.93
C THR A 250 2.00 5.06 -14.50
N LEU A 251 1.86 5.29 -13.19
CA LEU A 251 0.71 5.96 -12.58
C LEU A 251 0.96 7.46 -12.42
N HIS A 252 -0.09 8.27 -12.54
CA HIS A 252 -0.06 9.70 -12.35
C HIS A 252 -1.38 10.23 -11.78
N LYS A 253 -1.30 11.15 -10.82
CA LYS A 253 -2.46 11.93 -10.35
C LYS A 253 -2.00 13.27 -9.80
N GLY A 254 -2.45 14.35 -10.44
CA GLY A 254 -2.10 15.71 -10.07
C GLY A 254 -0.62 16.01 -10.34
N ARG A 255 0.21 16.09 -9.30
CA ARG A 255 1.67 16.31 -9.45
C ARG A 255 2.49 15.07 -9.12
N ALA A 256 1.88 14.05 -8.53
CA ALA A 256 2.53 12.80 -8.20
C ALA A 256 2.56 11.86 -9.42
N SER A 257 3.67 11.14 -9.58
CA SER A 257 3.87 10.12 -10.59
C SER A 257 4.72 9.00 -10.03
N VAL A 258 4.43 7.75 -10.39
CA VAL A 258 5.25 6.59 -10.02
C VAL A 258 5.36 5.66 -11.23
N ALA A 259 6.59 5.33 -11.61
CA ALA A 259 6.89 4.42 -12.72
C ALA A 259 7.33 3.03 -12.24
N THR A 260 7.23 2.04 -13.13
CA THR A 260 7.77 0.68 -12.97
C THR A 260 7.10 -0.09 -11.82
N ILE A 261 5.76 0.00 -11.73
CA ILE A 261 5.00 -0.61 -10.63
C ILE A 261 4.69 -2.10 -10.84
N GLU A 262 4.82 -2.59 -12.07
CA GLU A 262 4.40 -3.92 -12.50
C GLU A 262 4.98 -5.06 -11.64
N HIS A 263 6.26 -5.00 -11.27
CA HIS A 263 6.91 -6.07 -10.51
C HIS A 263 6.37 -6.20 -9.07
N ILE A 264 6.20 -5.07 -8.38
CA ILE A 264 5.63 -5.07 -7.03
C ILE A 264 4.14 -5.42 -7.09
N MET A 265 3.41 -4.89 -8.07
CA MET A 265 2.00 -5.22 -8.27
C MET A 265 1.78 -6.71 -8.53
N ALA A 266 2.70 -7.38 -9.22
CA ALA A 266 2.64 -8.82 -9.43
C ALA A 266 2.72 -9.60 -8.11
N VAL A 267 3.59 -9.17 -7.19
CA VAL A 267 3.67 -9.75 -5.83
C VAL A 267 2.40 -9.47 -5.05
N LEU A 268 1.92 -8.22 -5.02
CA LEU A 268 0.69 -7.85 -4.31
C LEU A 268 -0.50 -8.68 -4.81
N HIS A 269 -0.59 -8.88 -6.12
CA HIS A 269 -1.61 -9.72 -6.74
C HIS A 269 -1.51 -11.17 -6.29
N MET A 270 -0.34 -11.79 -6.39
CA MET A 270 -0.15 -13.22 -6.13
C MET A 270 -0.15 -13.58 -4.64
N TYR A 271 0.16 -12.62 -3.77
CA TYR A 271 -0.01 -12.72 -2.32
C TYR A 271 -1.42 -12.32 -1.85
N ARG A 272 -2.25 -11.86 -2.79
CA ARG A 272 -3.63 -11.41 -2.57
C ARG A 272 -3.74 -10.24 -1.58
N ILE A 273 -2.72 -9.38 -1.52
CA ILE A 273 -2.73 -8.16 -0.69
C ILE A 273 -3.68 -7.15 -1.33
N THR A 274 -4.76 -6.80 -0.66
CA THR A 274 -5.81 -5.92 -1.19
C THR A 274 -5.68 -4.48 -0.72
N ASN A 275 -5.15 -4.26 0.48
CA ASN A 275 -5.12 -2.95 1.12
C ASN A 275 -3.70 -2.57 1.53
N LEU A 276 -3.09 -1.60 0.84
CA LEU A 276 -1.71 -1.23 1.10
C LEU A 276 -1.38 0.17 0.61
N LEU A 277 -0.67 0.94 1.44
CA LEU A 277 -0.04 2.19 1.04
C LEU A 277 1.41 1.92 0.65
N VAL A 278 1.74 2.22 -0.60
CA VAL A 278 3.05 2.07 -1.19
C VAL A 278 3.69 3.46 -1.32
N LYS A 279 4.55 3.84 -0.37
CA LYS A 279 5.31 5.08 -0.47
C LYS A 279 6.62 4.85 -1.19
N VAL A 280 6.87 5.62 -2.26
CA VAL A 280 8.04 5.47 -3.12
C VAL A 280 8.49 6.81 -3.69
N GLY A 281 9.70 6.89 -4.24
CA GLY A 281 10.09 8.02 -5.10
C GLY A 281 9.33 8.02 -6.43
N ASP A 282 9.89 8.68 -7.45
CA ASP A 282 9.31 8.68 -8.79
C ASP A 282 9.26 7.30 -9.48
N GLU A 283 10.03 6.34 -8.98
CA GLU A 283 10.21 5.02 -9.57
C GLU A 283 10.39 3.96 -8.47
N VAL A 284 9.75 2.80 -8.66
CA VAL A 284 9.95 1.63 -7.79
C VAL A 284 11.37 1.08 -7.96
N PRO A 285 12.07 0.69 -6.88
CA PRO A 285 13.40 0.10 -7.01
C PRO A 285 13.39 -1.16 -7.89
N VAL A 286 14.30 -1.27 -8.86
CA VAL A 286 14.34 -2.45 -9.76
C VAL A 286 14.92 -3.69 -9.11
N MET A 287 15.69 -3.50 -8.04
CA MET A 287 16.40 -4.57 -7.33
C MET A 287 17.29 -5.38 -8.28
N ASP A 288 17.07 -6.69 -8.40
CA ASP A 288 17.79 -7.56 -9.34
C ASP A 288 17.09 -7.73 -10.71
N GLY A 289 16.03 -6.96 -10.96
CA GLY A 289 15.21 -7.05 -12.16
C GLY A 289 14.06 -8.04 -12.09
N SER A 290 13.91 -8.77 -10.98
CA SER A 290 12.81 -9.70 -10.73
C SER A 290 11.92 -9.23 -9.57
N SER A 291 11.00 -10.08 -9.11
CA SER A 291 10.11 -9.81 -7.97
C SER A 291 10.48 -10.57 -6.70
N LYS A 292 11.62 -11.28 -6.67
CA LYS A 292 11.99 -12.11 -5.50
C LYS A 292 12.14 -11.27 -4.21
N ASP A 293 12.78 -10.10 -4.31
CA ASP A 293 13.08 -9.26 -3.15
C ASP A 293 11.78 -8.62 -2.60
N PHE A 294 10.79 -8.40 -3.47
CA PHE A 294 9.45 -7.98 -3.06
C PHE A 294 8.66 -9.11 -2.37
N CYS A 295 8.85 -10.37 -2.78
CA CYS A 295 8.25 -11.51 -2.09
C CYS A 295 8.79 -11.59 -0.65
N GLU A 296 10.11 -11.54 -0.49
CA GLU A 296 10.77 -11.53 0.82
C GLU A 296 10.30 -10.36 1.68
N LEU A 297 10.16 -9.16 1.09
CA LEU A 297 9.65 -7.97 1.78
C LEU A 297 8.21 -8.15 2.31
N ILE A 298 7.31 -8.75 1.51
CA ILE A 298 5.92 -9.02 1.91
C ILE A 298 5.86 -10.09 3.00
N GLU A 299 6.65 -11.15 2.89
CA GLU A 299 6.75 -12.21 3.90
C GLU A 299 7.29 -11.68 5.23
N ASP A 300 8.33 -10.84 5.18
CA ASP A 300 8.83 -10.12 6.34
C ASP A 300 7.72 -9.29 6.98
N GLY A 301 6.97 -8.52 6.18
CA GLY A 301 5.84 -7.72 6.65
C GLY A 301 4.74 -8.54 7.33
N GLY A 302 4.65 -9.83 6.98
CA GLY A 302 3.62 -10.75 7.42
C GLY A 302 2.25 -10.38 6.86
N ILE A 303 1.45 -11.37 6.49
CA ILE A 303 0.11 -11.14 5.92
C ILE A 303 -0.93 -11.16 7.04
N GLU A 304 -1.80 -10.16 7.05
CA GLU A 304 -2.97 -10.08 7.93
C GLU A 304 -4.24 -10.19 7.11
N GLU A 305 -5.09 -11.17 7.42
CA GLU A 305 -6.45 -11.24 6.88
C GLU A 305 -7.34 -10.25 7.66
N GLN A 306 -8.16 -9.51 6.94
CA GLN A 306 -9.06 -8.49 7.49
C GLN A 306 -10.50 -8.97 7.37
N ASP A 307 -11.37 -8.49 8.27
CA ASP A 307 -12.75 -8.98 8.43
C ASP A 307 -13.62 -8.85 7.17
N GLU A 308 -13.30 -7.90 6.29
CA GLU A 308 -14.02 -7.69 5.03
C GLU A 308 -13.61 -8.69 3.96
N SER A 309 -14.55 -9.03 3.09
CA SER A 309 -14.33 -9.98 2.01
C SER A 309 -14.48 -9.35 0.64
N TYR A 310 -13.81 -9.92 -0.35
CA TYR A 310 -13.98 -9.58 -1.75
C TYR A 310 -14.35 -10.81 -2.58
N GLN A 311 -14.90 -10.56 -3.76
CA GLN A 311 -15.12 -11.56 -4.79
C GLN A 311 -14.12 -11.36 -5.91
N GLU A 312 -13.63 -12.46 -6.47
CA GLU A 312 -12.85 -12.42 -7.71
C GLU A 312 -13.71 -11.92 -8.88
N LEU A 313 -13.05 -11.27 -9.83
CA LEU A 313 -13.64 -10.95 -11.12
C LEU A 313 -13.68 -12.23 -11.96
N ILE A 314 -14.87 -12.71 -12.30
CA ILE A 314 -15.04 -13.96 -13.06
C ILE A 314 -15.26 -13.63 -14.52
N ILE A 315 -14.41 -14.18 -15.39
CA ILE A 315 -14.58 -14.06 -16.83
C ILE A 315 -15.67 -15.00 -17.33
N ASP A 316 -16.69 -14.43 -17.98
CA ASP A 316 -17.90 -15.10 -18.47
C ASP A 316 -17.80 -15.53 -19.94
N LYS A 317 -17.01 -14.81 -20.74
CA LYS A 317 -16.74 -15.08 -22.15
C LYS A 317 -15.34 -14.62 -22.57
N LYS A 318 -14.99 -14.87 -23.82
CA LYS A 318 -13.69 -14.46 -24.36
C LYS A 318 -13.65 -12.97 -24.68
N TYR A 319 -12.62 -12.29 -24.18
CA TYR A 319 -12.26 -10.92 -24.53
C TYR A 319 -10.89 -10.90 -25.21
N THR A 320 -10.67 -9.98 -26.14
CA THR A 320 -9.41 -9.91 -26.90
C THR A 320 -9.07 -8.46 -27.22
N PHE A 321 -7.78 -8.14 -27.18
CA PHE A 321 -7.23 -6.85 -27.57
C PHE A 321 -5.96 -7.04 -28.42
N GLY A 322 -5.81 -6.21 -29.45
CA GLY A 322 -4.69 -6.27 -30.41
C GLY A 322 -5.04 -6.94 -31.74
N SER A 323 -4.05 -7.01 -32.64
CA SER A 323 -4.24 -7.53 -34.00
C SER A 323 -4.04 -9.03 -34.03
N GLN A 324 -5.06 -9.78 -34.50
CA GLN A 324 -4.96 -11.23 -34.70
C GLN A 324 -4.33 -11.63 -36.05
N LYS A 325 -3.72 -10.67 -36.77
CA LYS A 325 -2.90 -10.99 -37.95
C LYS A 325 -1.66 -11.80 -37.52
N LYS A 326 -1.20 -12.69 -38.39
CA LYS A 326 -0.02 -13.55 -38.13
C LYS A 326 1.18 -12.71 -37.69
N GLY A 327 1.78 -13.07 -36.55
CA GLY A 327 2.98 -12.43 -35.98
C GLY A 327 2.74 -11.11 -35.22
N ALA A 328 1.52 -10.58 -35.21
CA ALA A 328 1.19 -9.33 -34.52
C ALA A 328 0.92 -9.56 -33.01
N PRO A 329 1.22 -8.58 -32.14
CA PRO A 329 0.99 -8.71 -30.72
C PRO A 329 -0.51 -8.63 -30.39
N TYR A 330 -1.00 -9.56 -29.59
CA TYR A 330 -2.36 -9.55 -29.06
C TYR A 330 -2.42 -10.28 -27.71
N ILE A 331 -3.49 -10.03 -26.96
CA ILE A 331 -3.79 -10.72 -25.71
C ILE A 331 -5.28 -11.02 -25.65
N SER A 332 -5.63 -12.13 -25.03
CA SER A 332 -7.02 -12.52 -24.77
C SER A 332 -7.17 -13.10 -23.38
N ILE A 333 -8.39 -13.08 -22.85
CA ILE A 333 -8.76 -13.79 -21.64
C ILE A 333 -10.06 -14.53 -21.90
N GLU A 334 -10.14 -15.78 -21.46
CA GLU A 334 -11.32 -16.65 -21.63
C GLU A 334 -11.72 -17.31 -20.31
N PRO A 335 -12.98 -17.79 -20.17
CA PRO A 335 -13.44 -18.43 -18.95
C PRO A 335 -12.58 -19.64 -18.59
N SER A 336 -12.27 -19.78 -17.29
CA SER A 336 -11.48 -20.88 -16.74
C SER A 336 -11.85 -21.08 -15.27
N ASP A 337 -11.76 -22.33 -14.80
CA ASP A 337 -12.01 -22.68 -13.40
C ASP A 337 -10.87 -22.23 -12.47
N THR A 338 -9.67 -22.03 -13.02
CA THR A 338 -8.48 -21.54 -12.33
C THR A 338 -7.95 -20.27 -12.99
N PHE A 339 -7.12 -19.52 -12.28
CA PHE A 339 -6.41 -18.38 -12.86
C PHE A 339 -5.11 -18.86 -13.53
N LYS A 340 -4.98 -18.58 -14.83
CA LYS A 340 -3.90 -19.11 -15.67
C LYS A 340 -3.40 -18.07 -16.66
N VAL A 341 -2.11 -18.06 -16.92
CA VAL A 341 -1.47 -17.20 -17.92
C VAL A 341 -0.59 -18.05 -18.83
N SER A 342 -0.95 -18.12 -20.11
CA SER A 342 -0.10 -18.68 -21.16
C SER A 342 0.51 -17.55 -21.97
N TYR A 343 1.82 -17.61 -22.18
CA TYR A 343 2.56 -16.58 -22.88
C TYR A 343 3.40 -17.20 -24.00
N HIS A 344 3.19 -16.71 -25.21
CA HIS A 344 3.94 -17.06 -26.42
C HIS A 344 4.88 -15.91 -26.82
N MET A 345 6.16 -16.24 -27.02
CA MET A 345 7.20 -15.35 -27.52
C MET A 345 7.71 -15.85 -28.87
N GLU A 346 7.89 -14.92 -29.81
CA GLU A 346 8.56 -15.18 -31.08
C GLU A 346 9.39 -13.93 -31.44
N TYR A 347 10.69 -14.02 -31.16
CA TYR A 347 11.67 -12.96 -31.34
C TYR A 347 12.95 -13.50 -31.99
N PRO A 348 13.80 -12.65 -32.59
CA PRO A 348 15.13 -13.06 -33.03
C PRO A 348 15.96 -13.70 -31.91
N ALA A 349 17.03 -14.39 -32.29
CA ALA A 349 18.03 -14.88 -31.33
C ALA A 349 18.53 -13.73 -30.43
N PRO A 350 18.81 -13.98 -29.14
CA PRO A 350 18.84 -15.28 -28.46
C PRO A 350 17.50 -15.81 -27.94
N ILE A 351 16.42 -15.03 -28.01
CA ILE A 351 15.13 -15.43 -27.40
C ILE A 351 14.49 -16.55 -28.23
N GLY A 352 14.43 -16.41 -29.56
CA GLY A 352 13.78 -17.39 -30.42
C GLY A 352 12.27 -17.52 -30.17
N THR A 353 11.75 -18.73 -30.34
CA THR A 353 10.35 -19.07 -30.05
C THR A 353 10.26 -19.81 -28.72
N MET A 354 9.54 -19.24 -27.77
CA MET A 354 9.36 -19.82 -26.43
C MET A 354 7.92 -19.72 -25.98
N ASP A 355 7.45 -20.76 -25.31
CA ASP A 355 6.14 -20.80 -24.68
C ASP A 355 6.29 -21.10 -23.20
N HIS A 356 5.50 -20.41 -22.37
CA HIS A 356 5.34 -20.81 -20.98
C HIS A 356 3.89 -20.65 -20.54
N THR A 357 3.49 -21.45 -19.57
CA THR A 357 2.16 -21.37 -18.97
C THR A 357 2.30 -21.50 -17.48
N PHE A 358 1.78 -20.51 -16.77
CA PHE A 358 1.69 -20.47 -15.32
C PHE A 358 0.23 -20.65 -14.91
N GLU A 359 -0.01 -21.55 -13.98
CA GLU A 359 -1.31 -21.74 -13.33
C GLU A 359 -1.15 -21.43 -11.85
N TYR A 360 -1.92 -20.46 -11.36
CA TYR A 360 -1.81 -20.01 -9.98
C TYR A 360 -2.47 -21.01 -9.05
N VAL A 361 -1.70 -21.48 -8.08
CA VAL A 361 -2.18 -22.33 -6.98
C VAL A 361 -2.18 -21.52 -5.68
N ASP A 362 -1.04 -20.91 -5.37
CA ASP A 362 -0.81 -20.11 -4.18
C ASP A 362 0.40 -19.17 -4.35
N SER A 363 0.77 -18.43 -3.30
CA SER A 363 1.94 -17.56 -3.33
C SER A 363 3.27 -18.32 -3.47
N GLU A 364 3.35 -19.57 -3.00
CA GLU A 364 4.59 -20.37 -3.04
C GLU A 364 4.94 -20.79 -4.46
N ASN A 365 3.94 -21.22 -5.24
CA ASN A 365 4.18 -21.60 -6.63
C ASN A 365 4.57 -20.38 -7.48
N PHE A 366 3.98 -19.21 -7.22
CA PHE A 366 4.43 -17.95 -7.82
C PHE A 366 5.89 -17.61 -7.44
N LYS A 367 6.23 -17.68 -6.15
CA LYS A 367 7.57 -17.36 -5.63
C LYS A 367 8.65 -18.25 -6.25
N LYS A 368 8.34 -19.53 -6.48
CA LYS A 368 9.27 -20.49 -7.07
C LYS A 368 9.41 -20.35 -8.58
N GLU A 369 8.29 -20.16 -9.28
CA GLU A 369 8.24 -20.32 -10.74
C GLU A 369 8.31 -19.02 -11.52
N ILE A 370 7.82 -17.91 -10.97
CA ILE A 370 7.66 -16.65 -11.73
C ILE A 370 8.44 -15.52 -11.10
N ALA A 371 8.33 -15.32 -9.78
CA ALA A 371 8.97 -14.21 -9.07
C ALA A 371 10.48 -14.06 -9.35
N PRO A 372 11.29 -15.12 -9.55
CA PRO A 372 12.72 -14.99 -9.80
C PRO A 372 13.09 -14.60 -11.24
N ALA A 373 12.14 -14.54 -12.18
CA ALA A 373 12.42 -14.26 -13.58
C ALA A 373 12.71 -12.77 -13.80
N ARG A 374 13.92 -12.46 -14.29
CA ARG A 374 14.40 -11.07 -14.43
C ARG A 374 13.95 -10.42 -15.73
N THR A 375 13.83 -9.10 -15.66
CA THR A 375 13.64 -8.23 -16.82
C THR A 375 14.82 -8.30 -17.77
N PHE A 376 14.59 -7.96 -19.04
CA PHE A 376 15.57 -8.10 -20.10
C PHE A 376 15.44 -7.00 -21.14
N GLY A 377 16.55 -6.69 -21.81
CA GLY A 377 16.60 -5.68 -22.86
C GLY A 377 17.68 -5.97 -23.89
N PHE A 378 17.51 -5.41 -25.09
CA PHE A 378 18.50 -5.51 -26.16
C PHE A 378 19.53 -4.38 -26.08
N MET A 379 20.78 -4.70 -26.36
CA MET A 379 21.89 -3.73 -26.37
C MET A 379 21.64 -2.58 -27.35
N GLU A 380 21.04 -2.88 -28.50
CA GLU A 380 20.65 -1.90 -29.52
C GLU A 380 19.62 -0.90 -28.99
N ASP A 381 18.63 -1.38 -28.23
CA ASP A 381 17.59 -0.54 -27.63
C ASP A 381 18.14 0.31 -26.48
N ILE A 382 19.08 -0.22 -25.69
CA ILE A 382 19.68 0.51 -24.57
C ILE A 382 20.43 1.76 -25.05
N ALA A 383 21.17 1.67 -26.14
CA ALA A 383 21.86 2.84 -26.70
C ALA A 383 20.87 3.96 -27.09
N GLN A 384 19.67 3.61 -27.54
CA GLN A 384 18.60 4.56 -27.84
C GLN A 384 17.93 5.08 -26.55
N LEU A 385 17.62 4.20 -25.60
CA LEU A 385 17.01 4.53 -24.32
C LEU A 385 17.88 5.49 -23.50
N THR A 386 19.20 5.25 -23.43
CA THR A 386 20.14 6.13 -22.74
C THR A 386 20.19 7.52 -23.39
N LYS A 387 20.12 7.61 -24.72
CA LYS A 387 20.01 8.91 -25.43
C LYS A 387 18.71 9.64 -25.10
N MET A 388 17.64 8.91 -24.79
CA MET A 388 16.36 9.47 -24.35
C MET A 388 16.28 9.73 -22.84
N GLY A 389 17.37 9.48 -22.09
CA GLY A 389 17.42 9.66 -20.63
C GLY A 389 16.78 8.51 -19.82
N PHE A 390 16.54 7.36 -20.43
CA PHE A 390 16.05 6.13 -19.79
C PHE A 390 17.18 5.10 -19.63
N ALA A 391 16.93 4.06 -18.83
CA ALA A 391 17.87 2.96 -18.55
C ALA A 391 19.21 3.39 -17.92
N SER A 392 19.28 4.57 -17.29
CA SER A 392 20.50 5.03 -16.60
C SER A 392 20.77 4.29 -15.28
N GLY A 393 19.78 3.55 -14.77
CA GLY A 393 19.91 2.68 -13.59
C GLY A 393 20.12 1.20 -13.93
N GLY A 394 20.13 0.84 -15.21
CA GLY A 394 20.46 -0.50 -15.67
C GLY A 394 21.93 -0.78 -15.39
N ASN A 395 22.20 -1.68 -14.45
CA ASN A 395 23.52 -2.25 -14.20
C ASN A 395 23.53 -3.70 -14.66
N LEU A 396 24.71 -4.27 -14.91
CA LEU A 396 24.83 -5.66 -15.36
C LEU A 396 24.21 -6.69 -14.38
N ASP A 397 23.89 -6.27 -13.15
CA ASP A 397 23.35 -7.14 -12.10
C ASP A 397 21.82 -7.08 -11.95
N ASN A 398 21.12 -6.16 -12.65
CA ASN A 398 19.68 -5.92 -12.44
C ASN A 398 18.77 -6.12 -13.66
N PHE A 399 19.30 -6.63 -14.77
CA PHE A 399 18.51 -7.12 -15.90
C PHE A 399 19.35 -8.07 -16.76
N ILE A 400 18.71 -8.78 -17.70
CA ILE A 400 19.38 -9.64 -18.68
C ILE A 400 19.62 -8.83 -19.97
N LEU A 401 20.88 -8.66 -20.32
CA LEU A 401 21.32 -7.97 -21.52
C LEU A 401 21.46 -8.95 -22.69
N LEU A 402 20.75 -8.66 -23.78
CA LEU A 402 20.76 -9.43 -25.02
C LEU A 402 21.48 -8.66 -26.11
N GLY A 403 22.35 -9.33 -26.87
CA GLY A 403 23.01 -8.74 -28.04
C GLY A 403 23.86 -9.77 -28.77
N ASP A 404 24.14 -9.52 -30.05
CA ASP A 404 24.88 -10.43 -30.92
C ASP A 404 24.36 -11.88 -30.91
N GLY A 405 23.03 -12.04 -30.82
CA GLY A 405 22.37 -13.34 -30.79
C GLY A 405 22.61 -14.18 -29.53
N LYS A 406 23.10 -13.60 -28.43
CA LYS A 406 23.39 -14.28 -27.16
C LYS A 406 22.98 -13.46 -25.93
N VAL A 407 22.94 -14.12 -24.78
CA VAL A 407 22.89 -13.45 -23.48
C VAL A 407 24.32 -12.99 -23.13
N ILE A 408 24.48 -11.74 -22.68
CA ILE A 408 25.80 -11.11 -22.56
C ILE A 408 26.35 -11.14 -21.14
N ASN A 409 25.52 -10.81 -20.15
CA ASN A 409 25.97 -10.42 -18.81
C ASN A 409 25.72 -11.47 -17.71
N THR A 410 24.89 -12.49 -17.98
CA THR A 410 24.47 -13.46 -16.96
C THR A 410 24.06 -14.79 -17.60
N GLU A 411 24.06 -15.86 -16.80
CA GLU A 411 23.30 -17.06 -17.12
C GLU A 411 21.81 -16.87 -16.80
N LEU A 412 20.94 -17.62 -17.49
CA LEU A 412 19.51 -17.63 -17.20
C LEU A 412 19.22 -18.48 -15.97
N ARG A 413 18.32 -18.01 -15.10
CA ARG A 413 17.78 -18.77 -13.95
C ARG A 413 16.86 -19.89 -14.38
N PHE A 414 16.22 -19.72 -15.54
CA PHE A 414 15.35 -20.69 -16.17
C PHE A 414 15.63 -20.71 -17.67
N GLU A 415 15.56 -21.88 -18.31
CA GLU A 415 15.65 -21.98 -19.78
C GLU A 415 14.63 -21.06 -20.47
N ASN A 416 13.45 -20.92 -19.87
CA ASN A 416 12.36 -20.08 -20.32
C ASN A 416 12.16 -18.82 -19.45
N GLU A 417 13.24 -18.18 -18.99
CA GLU A 417 13.18 -16.99 -18.11
C GLU A 417 12.44 -15.81 -18.77
N PHE A 418 12.59 -15.60 -20.08
CA PHE A 418 11.94 -14.49 -20.80
C PHE A 418 10.39 -14.54 -20.76
N PRO A 419 9.72 -15.64 -21.16
CA PRO A 419 8.26 -15.71 -21.06
C PRO A 419 7.77 -15.75 -19.62
N ARG A 420 8.55 -16.28 -18.65
CA ARG A 420 8.22 -16.19 -17.21
C ARG A 420 8.18 -14.73 -16.74
N HIS A 421 9.16 -13.92 -17.14
CA HIS A 421 9.16 -12.50 -16.81
C HIS A 421 7.99 -11.76 -17.48
N LYS A 422 7.67 -12.06 -18.73
CA LYS A 422 6.48 -11.47 -19.37
C LYS A 422 5.17 -11.89 -18.69
N ILE A 423 5.10 -13.09 -18.12
CA ILE A 423 3.97 -13.49 -17.25
C ILE A 423 3.96 -12.63 -15.98
N LEU A 424 5.10 -12.42 -15.32
CA LEU A 424 5.22 -11.53 -14.16
C LEU A 424 4.66 -10.13 -14.47
N ASP A 425 5.00 -9.54 -15.62
CA ASP A 425 4.44 -8.25 -16.06
C ASP A 425 2.91 -8.30 -16.20
N VAL A 426 2.38 -9.35 -16.83
CA VAL A 426 0.93 -9.55 -16.99
C VAL A 426 0.24 -9.65 -15.63
N LEU A 427 0.83 -10.38 -14.68
CA LEU A 427 0.29 -10.51 -13.32
C LEU A 427 0.22 -9.15 -12.62
N GLY A 428 1.24 -8.30 -12.78
CA GLY A 428 1.28 -6.97 -12.21
C GLY A 428 0.27 -6.01 -12.84
N ASP A 429 0.25 -5.93 -14.16
CA ASP A 429 -0.67 -5.05 -14.89
C ASP A 429 -2.13 -5.41 -14.60
N PHE A 430 -2.49 -6.71 -14.60
CA PHE A 430 -3.86 -7.14 -14.37
C PHE A 430 -4.39 -6.80 -12.98
N TYR A 431 -3.52 -6.56 -12.02
CA TYR A 431 -3.93 -6.14 -10.69
C TYR A 431 -4.40 -4.68 -10.61
N LEU A 432 -4.25 -3.91 -11.69
CA LEU A 432 -4.83 -2.57 -11.84
C LEU A 432 -6.36 -2.58 -12.01
N LEU A 433 -6.98 -3.77 -12.11
CA LEU A 433 -8.42 -3.94 -11.91
C LEU A 433 -8.84 -3.79 -10.44
N GLY A 434 -7.89 -3.76 -9.50
CA GLY A 434 -8.13 -3.62 -8.05
C GLY A 434 -8.65 -4.89 -7.37
N LYS A 435 -8.94 -5.94 -8.13
CA LYS A 435 -9.38 -7.25 -7.62
C LYS A 435 -8.73 -8.38 -8.42
N PRO A 436 -8.41 -9.51 -7.79
CA PRO A 436 -7.96 -10.70 -8.51
C PRO A 436 -9.02 -11.19 -9.49
N ILE A 437 -8.55 -11.76 -10.59
CA ILE A 437 -9.37 -12.22 -11.71
C ILE A 437 -9.26 -13.74 -11.87
N ARG A 438 -10.35 -14.37 -12.30
CA ARG A 438 -10.41 -15.80 -12.62
C ARG A 438 -10.73 -15.99 -14.11
N GLY A 439 -9.77 -16.57 -14.82
CA GLY A 439 -9.81 -16.79 -16.26
C GLY A 439 -8.45 -17.27 -16.78
N HIS A 440 -8.42 -17.69 -18.04
CA HIS A 440 -7.18 -18.06 -18.73
C HIS A 440 -6.77 -16.93 -19.67
N ILE A 441 -5.70 -16.23 -19.30
CA ILE A 441 -5.04 -15.23 -20.14
C ILE A 441 -4.13 -15.93 -21.14
N ARG A 442 -4.27 -15.59 -22.43
CA ARG A 442 -3.36 -15.99 -23.50
C ARG A 442 -2.76 -14.77 -24.14
N ALA A 443 -1.45 -14.60 -23.95
CA ALA A 443 -0.65 -13.51 -24.46
C ALA A 443 0.23 -13.98 -25.62
N ASN A 444 0.22 -13.24 -26.72
CA ASN A 444 1.07 -13.46 -27.88
C ASN A 444 1.90 -12.21 -28.10
N LYS A 445 3.18 -12.25 -27.71
CA LYS A 445 4.12 -11.11 -27.83
C LYS A 445 3.55 -9.81 -27.21
N SER A 446 2.74 -9.91 -26.15
CA SER A 446 2.06 -8.75 -25.55
C SER A 446 3.00 -7.89 -24.71
N GLY A 447 2.86 -6.57 -24.76
CA GLY A 447 3.47 -5.66 -23.80
C GLY A 447 2.42 -5.05 -22.87
N HIS A 448 2.86 -4.12 -22.02
CA HIS A 448 1.96 -3.32 -21.18
C HIS A 448 0.83 -2.66 -21.99
N THR A 449 1.10 -2.21 -23.21
CA THR A 449 0.06 -1.65 -24.11
C THR A 449 -1.07 -2.65 -24.38
N GLN A 450 -0.76 -3.90 -24.70
CA GLN A 450 -1.79 -4.92 -24.93
C GLN A 450 -2.48 -5.30 -23.63
N ASN A 451 -1.74 -5.46 -22.54
CA ASN A 451 -2.27 -5.78 -21.22
C ASN A 451 -3.31 -4.73 -20.80
N ILE A 452 -2.91 -3.46 -20.72
CA ILE A 452 -3.81 -2.35 -20.35
C ILE A 452 -4.97 -2.19 -21.34
N GLY A 453 -4.75 -2.42 -22.63
CA GLY A 453 -5.81 -2.40 -23.64
C GLY A 453 -6.90 -3.45 -23.39
N LEU A 454 -6.51 -4.67 -22.99
CA LEU A 454 -7.47 -5.70 -22.58
C LEU A 454 -8.18 -5.34 -21.28
N LEU A 455 -7.48 -4.80 -20.28
CA LEU A 455 -8.11 -4.37 -19.02
C LEU A 455 -9.17 -3.28 -19.27
N LYS A 456 -8.89 -2.31 -20.14
CA LYS A 456 -9.87 -1.30 -20.59
C LYS A 456 -11.07 -1.95 -21.30
N THR A 457 -10.83 -3.00 -22.09
CA THR A 457 -11.89 -3.75 -22.78
C THR A 457 -12.80 -4.46 -21.77
N LEU A 458 -12.24 -5.03 -20.69
CA LEU A 458 -12.99 -5.67 -19.62
C LEU A 458 -13.84 -4.66 -18.84
N VAL A 459 -13.26 -3.53 -18.41
CA VAL A 459 -14.00 -2.49 -17.69
C VAL A 459 -15.14 -1.92 -18.53
N ASN A 460 -14.91 -1.68 -19.84
CA ASN A 460 -15.96 -1.23 -20.75
C ASN A 460 -17.09 -2.26 -20.93
N ALA A 461 -16.80 -3.55 -20.69
CA ALA A 461 -17.77 -4.62 -20.72
C ALA A 461 -18.48 -4.83 -19.37
N GLY A 462 -18.17 -4.04 -18.34
CA GLY A 462 -18.78 -4.13 -17.02
C GLY A 462 -18.21 -5.24 -16.12
N ILE A 463 -17.01 -5.72 -16.44
CA ILE A 463 -16.24 -6.68 -15.60
C ILE A 463 -15.49 -5.92 -14.51
#